data_AF-A0A4S3LPL5-F1
#
_entry.id   AF-A0A4S3LPL5-F1
#
_cell.length_a   1.000
_cell.length_b   1.000
_cell.length_c   1.000
_cell.angle_alpha   90.00
_cell.angle_beta   90.00
_cell.angle_gamma   90.00
#
_symmetry.space_group_name_H-M   'P 1'
#
loop_
_entity.id
_entity.type
_entity.pdbx_description
1 polymer ?
#
loop_
_entity_poly.entity_id
_entity_poly.type
_entity_poly.pdbx_seq_one_letter_code
_entity_poly.pdbx_strand_id
1 'polypeptide(L)'
;MTISSQFKRTFIYALGGGVMLLALPAAQADTAPVAPQVNAKSWVLMDYNSGKILAQSNPDARLDPASLSKIMVSYVVGQAIKSGKIKSDDLVSVGNDAWATGNPVLRGSSLMFL
;
A
#
# COMPACT_ATOMS: atom_id res chain seq x y z
N MET A 1 -60.57 64.45 -3.51
CA MET A 1 -61.05 63.34 -4.36
C MET A 1 -59.85 62.44 -4.62
N THR A 2 -59.73 61.15 -4.35
CA THR A 2 -60.58 60.13 -3.73
C THR A 2 -59.66 58.89 -3.65
N ILE A 3 -59.56 58.28 -2.46
CA ILE A 3 -59.47 56.82 -2.20
C ILE A 3 -58.24 56.01 -2.69
N SER A 4 -57.56 55.44 -1.68
CA SER A 4 -56.97 54.10 -1.55
C SER A 4 -56.30 53.41 -2.75
N SER A 5 -55.02 53.05 -2.57
CA SER A 5 -54.45 51.87 -3.25
C SER A 5 -53.44 51.09 -2.40
N GLN A 6 -53.64 51.08 -1.07
CA GLN A 6 -52.92 50.19 -0.13
C GLN A 6 -53.20 48.69 -0.36
N PHE A 7 -53.77 48.31 -1.51
CA PHE A 7 -54.22 46.96 -1.84
C PHE A 7 -53.55 46.37 -3.10
N LYS A 8 -52.56 47.04 -3.70
CA LYS A 8 -51.87 46.55 -4.91
C LYS A 8 -50.39 46.20 -4.75
N ARG A 9 -49.80 46.37 -3.56
CA ARG A 9 -48.38 46.04 -3.33
C ARG A 9 -48.13 44.58 -2.92
N THR A 10 -49.16 43.85 -2.49
CA THR A 10 -49.04 42.44 -2.11
C THR A 10 -48.95 41.49 -3.31
N PHE A 11 -49.07 41.99 -4.55
CA PHE A 11 -49.01 41.18 -5.77
C PHE A 11 -47.65 41.19 -6.49
N ILE A 12 -46.58 41.67 -5.86
CA ILE A 12 -45.21 41.63 -6.39
C ILE A 12 -44.36 40.54 -5.68
N TYR A 13 -45.00 39.51 -5.13
CA TYR A 13 -44.31 38.33 -4.58
C TYR A 13 -44.62 37.03 -5.34
N ALA A 14 -45.05 37.12 -6.61
CA ALA A 14 -45.43 35.94 -7.41
C ALA A 14 -44.56 35.69 -8.66
N LEU A 15 -43.47 36.44 -8.85
CA LEU A 15 -42.56 36.27 -9.99
C LEU A 15 -41.09 36.56 -9.64
N GLY A 16 -40.75 36.43 -8.36
CA GLY A 16 -39.38 36.54 -7.85
C GLY A 16 -38.89 35.24 -7.21
N GLY A 17 -39.50 34.11 -7.56
CA GLY A 17 -39.04 32.77 -7.19
C GLY A 17 -37.78 32.41 -7.98
N GLY A 18 -36.72 33.20 -7.80
CA GLY A 18 -35.39 32.85 -8.25
C GLY A 18 -35.00 31.58 -7.51
N VAL A 19 -35.04 30.45 -8.21
CA VAL A 19 -34.40 29.21 -7.81
C VAL A 19 -32.93 29.57 -7.56
N MET A 20 -32.57 29.80 -6.30
CA MET A 20 -31.20 29.95 -5.89
C MET A 20 -30.60 28.55 -5.93
N LEU A 21 -30.11 28.19 -7.12
CA LEU A 21 -29.34 26.98 -7.37
C LEU A 21 -28.11 27.06 -6.46
N LEU A 22 -28.11 26.30 -5.37
CA LEU A 22 -26.95 26.15 -4.49
C LEU A 22 -25.83 25.53 -5.33
N ALA A 23 -24.88 26.37 -5.76
CA ALA A 23 -23.64 25.91 -6.36
C ALA A 23 -22.81 25.23 -5.27
N LEU A 24 -22.98 23.92 -5.12
CA LEU A 24 -22.06 23.10 -4.33
C LEU A 24 -20.69 23.17 -5.01
N PRO A 25 -19.60 23.49 -4.28
CA PRO A 25 -18.27 23.40 -4.85
C PRO A 25 -18.04 21.93 -5.24
N ALA A 26 -17.84 21.69 -6.54
CA ALA A 26 -17.39 20.39 -7.01
C ALA A 26 -15.99 20.17 -6.44
N ALA A 27 -15.87 19.28 -5.45
CA ALA A 27 -14.58 18.84 -4.97
C ALA A 27 -13.84 18.18 -6.15
N GLN A 28 -12.82 18.86 -6.66
CA GLN A 28 -11.93 18.30 -7.65
C GLN A 28 -11.13 17.21 -6.94
N ALA A 29 -11.43 15.94 -7.26
CA ALA A 29 -10.61 14.84 -6.81
C ALA A 29 -9.23 14.99 -7.48
N ASP A 30 -8.19 15.19 -6.68
CA ASP A 30 -6.81 15.10 -7.16
C ASP A 30 -6.61 13.68 -7.71
N THR A 31 -6.47 13.60 -9.04
CA THR A 31 -6.21 12.32 -9.71
C THR A 31 -4.87 11.80 -9.23
N ALA A 32 -4.85 10.57 -8.72
CA ALA A 32 -3.61 9.92 -8.32
C ALA A 32 -2.59 9.98 -9.47
N PRO A 33 -1.31 10.25 -9.18
CA PRO A 33 -0.30 10.35 -10.23
C PRO A 33 -0.20 9.03 -10.99
N VAL A 34 0.05 9.13 -12.30
CA VAL A 34 0.29 7.96 -13.14
C VAL A 34 1.55 7.25 -12.65
N ALA A 35 1.47 5.92 -12.52
CA ALA A 35 2.61 5.11 -12.09
C ALA A 35 3.80 5.24 -13.06
N PRO A 36 5.05 5.29 -12.56
CA PRO A 36 6.23 5.37 -13.42
C PRO A 36 6.43 4.07 -14.21
N GLN A 37 7.11 4.20 -15.35
CA GLN A 37 7.62 3.03 -16.07
C GLN A 37 8.83 2.47 -15.32
N VAL A 38 8.76 1.21 -14.90
CA VAL A 38 9.83 0.50 -14.18
C VAL A 38 10.33 -0.64 -15.05
N ASN A 39 11.63 -0.69 -15.30
CA ASN A 39 12.25 -1.76 -16.07
C ASN A 39 12.42 -3.03 -15.23
N ALA A 40 11.32 -3.74 -14.98
CA ALA A 40 11.28 -5.00 -14.25
C ALA A 40 10.17 -5.90 -14.78
N LYS A 41 10.34 -7.23 -14.68
CA LYS A 41 9.30 -8.21 -15.06
C LYS A 41 8.03 -8.11 -14.21
N SER A 42 8.22 -7.82 -12.92
CA SER A 42 7.17 -7.67 -11.90
C SER A 42 7.67 -6.74 -10.80
N TRP A 43 6.78 -5.94 -10.22
CA TRP A 43 7.07 -5.07 -9.08
C TRP A 43 5.79 -4.62 -8.36
N VAL A 44 5.95 -4.22 -7.09
CA VAL A 44 4.89 -3.65 -6.26
C VAL A 44 5.48 -2.53 -5.39
N LEU A 45 4.72 -1.44 -5.23
CA LEU A 45 4.96 -0.38 -4.26
C LEU A 45 3.79 -0.36 -3.28
N MET A 46 4.08 -0.55 -1.99
CA MET A 46 3.09 -0.66 -0.93
C MET A 46 3.42 0.29 0.22
N ASP A 47 2.40 0.95 0.75
CA ASP A 47 2.50 1.66 2.02
C ASP A 47 2.57 0.67 3.19
N TYR A 48 3.58 0.80 4.04
CA TYR A 48 3.84 -0.14 5.13
C TYR A 48 2.73 -0.16 6.18
N ASN A 49 2.19 1.01 6.55
CA ASN A 49 1.25 1.11 7.68
C ASN A 49 -0.14 0.58 7.31
N SER A 50 -0.62 0.90 6.12
CA SER A 50 -1.97 0.55 5.65
C SER A 50 -2.02 -0.73 4.81
N GLY A 51 -0.88 -1.19 4.29
CA GLY A 51 -0.84 -2.27 3.30
C GLY A 51 -1.40 -1.87 1.93
N LYS A 52 -1.69 -0.59 1.71
CA LYS A 52 -2.24 -0.10 0.44
C LYS A 52 -1.19 -0.20 -0.65
N ILE A 53 -1.54 -0.89 -1.74
CA ILE A 53 -0.73 -0.86 -2.96
C ILE A 53 -0.91 0.50 -3.64
N LEU A 54 0.20 1.21 -3.82
CA LEU A 54 0.23 2.53 -4.45
C LEU A 54 0.41 2.43 -5.96
N ALA A 55 1.21 1.45 -6.41
CA ALA A 55 1.40 1.11 -7.82
C ALA A 55 1.99 -0.30 -7.96
N GLN A 56 1.75 -0.98 -9.08
CA GLN A 56 2.25 -2.34 -9.33
C GLN A 56 2.28 -2.66 -10.82
N SER A 57 3.06 -3.69 -11.20
CA SER A 57 2.98 -4.36 -12.50
C SER A 57 3.22 -5.85 -12.32
N ASN A 58 2.31 -6.68 -12.84
CA ASN A 58 2.35 -8.14 -12.75
C ASN A 58 2.69 -8.69 -11.33
N PRO A 59 2.07 -8.18 -10.25
CA PRO A 59 2.48 -8.50 -8.87
C PRO A 59 2.34 -9.99 -8.51
N ASP A 60 1.39 -10.69 -9.12
CA ASP A 60 1.09 -12.10 -8.83
C ASP A 60 1.81 -13.08 -9.78
N ALA A 61 2.68 -12.57 -10.65
CA ALA A 61 3.46 -13.41 -11.56
C ALA A 61 4.39 -14.33 -10.75
N ARG A 62 4.34 -15.64 -11.03
CA ARG A 62 5.24 -16.61 -10.41
C ARG A 62 6.65 -16.47 -11.00
N LEU A 63 7.59 -16.04 -10.16
CA LEU A 63 8.99 -15.86 -10.50
C LEU A 63 9.87 -16.55 -9.45
N ASP A 64 11.06 -16.99 -9.86
CA ASP A 64 12.01 -17.57 -8.91
C ASP A 64 12.49 -16.49 -7.91
N PRO A 65 12.25 -16.66 -6.61
CA PRO A 65 12.61 -15.65 -5.61
C PRO A 65 14.12 -15.57 -5.36
N ALA A 66 14.89 -16.59 -5.74
CA ALA A 66 16.32 -16.71 -5.46
C ALA A 66 16.63 -16.38 -3.98
N SER A 67 17.53 -15.44 -3.72
CA SER A 67 17.88 -15.04 -2.35
C SER A 67 16.75 -14.35 -1.57
N LEU A 68 15.65 -13.90 -2.21
CA LEU A 68 14.50 -13.34 -1.50
C LEU A 68 13.80 -14.38 -0.61
N SER A 69 13.95 -15.68 -0.89
CA SER A 69 13.45 -16.76 -0.02
C SER A 69 13.96 -16.64 1.42
N LYS A 70 15.11 -16.01 1.62
CA LYS A 70 15.71 -15.81 2.96
C LYS A 70 14.90 -14.85 3.84
N ILE A 71 14.05 -13.99 3.27
CA ILE A 71 13.11 -13.18 4.04
C ILE A 71 12.19 -14.08 4.87
N MET A 72 11.69 -15.18 4.30
CA MET A 72 10.86 -16.15 5.01
C MET A 72 11.66 -16.90 6.08
N VAL A 73 12.92 -17.26 5.80
CA VAL A 73 13.81 -17.92 6.77
C VAL A 73 14.00 -17.02 8.00
N SER A 74 14.38 -15.76 7.79
CA SER A 74 14.53 -14.79 8.88
C SER A 74 13.22 -14.53 9.62
N TYR A 75 12.08 -14.55 8.93
CA TYR A 75 10.76 -14.44 9.56
C TYR A 75 10.49 -15.60 10.52
N VAL A 76 10.76 -16.85 10.11
CA VAL A 76 10.56 -18.04 10.98
C VAL A 76 11.48 -18.00 12.19
N VAL A 77 12.76 -17.63 12.01
CA VAL A 77 13.72 -17.45 13.11
C VAL A 77 13.24 -16.36 14.07
N GLY A 78 12.82 -15.20 13.55
CA GLY A 78 12.28 -14.10 14.35
C GLY A 78 11.03 -14.49 15.14
N GLN A 79 10.14 -15.28 14.55
CA GLN A 79 8.97 -15.83 15.25
C GLN A 79 9.36 -16.80 16.36
N ALA A 80 10.38 -17.64 16.14
CA ALA A 80 10.90 -18.55 17.16
C ALA A 80 11.47 -17.76 18.36
N ILE A 81 12.26 -16.71 18.10
CA ILE A 81 12.78 -15.79 19.13
C ILE A 81 11.62 -15.10 19.86
N LYS A 82 10.67 -14.51 19.12
CA LYS A 82 9.50 -13.81 19.69
C LYS A 82 8.66 -14.72 20.60
N SER A 83 8.54 -16.00 20.24
CA SER A 83 7.81 -17.00 21.04
C SER A 83 8.62 -17.58 22.20
N GLY A 84 9.90 -17.21 22.35
CA GLY A 84 10.79 -17.73 23.39
C GLY A 84 11.26 -19.17 23.16
N LYS A 85 11.09 -19.73 21.96
CA LYS A 85 11.55 -21.09 21.62
C LYS A 85 13.07 -21.18 21.51
N ILE A 86 13.70 -20.10 21.08
CA ILE A 86 15.15 -19.91 21.01
C ILE A 86 15.45 -18.48 21.47
N LYS A 87 16.70 -18.21 21.82
CA LYS A 87 17.21 -16.88 22.15
C LYS A 87 18.29 -16.45 21.17
N SER A 88 18.52 -15.16 21.09
CA SER A 88 19.58 -14.59 20.24
C SER A 88 20.99 -14.96 20.69
N ASP A 89 21.16 -15.35 21.96
CA ASP A 89 22.42 -15.72 22.60
C ASP A 89 22.57 -17.23 22.81
N ASP A 90 21.62 -18.04 22.29
CA ASP A 90 21.75 -19.49 22.33
C ASP A 90 22.97 -19.93 21.50
N LEU A 91 23.81 -20.78 22.11
CA LEU A 91 24.92 -21.40 21.41
C LEU A 91 24.40 -22.53 20.51
N VAL A 92 24.74 -22.49 19.22
CA VAL A 92 24.36 -23.49 18.22
C VAL A 92 25.60 -24.22 17.73
N SER A 93 25.55 -25.55 17.74
CA SER A 93 26.59 -26.39 17.14
C SER A 93 26.44 -26.40 15.62
N VAL A 94 27.49 -26.02 14.90
CA VAL A 94 27.51 -26.01 13.43
C VAL A 94 27.71 -27.44 12.91
N GLY A 95 26.73 -27.95 12.17
CA GLY A 95 26.77 -29.27 11.54
C GLY A 95 27.48 -29.30 10.18
N ASN A 96 27.72 -30.51 9.68
CA ASN A 96 28.33 -30.73 8.35
C ASN A 96 27.45 -30.24 7.19
N ASP A 97 26.15 -30.12 7.41
CA ASP A 97 25.17 -29.58 6.47
C ASP A 97 25.35 -28.08 6.25
N ALA A 98 25.78 -27.34 7.28
CA ALA A 98 26.11 -25.92 7.20
C ALA A 98 27.55 -25.66 6.70
N TRP A 99 28.35 -26.71 6.46
CA TRP A 99 29.74 -26.57 6.04
C TRP A 99 29.85 -26.33 4.53
N ALA A 100 30.12 -25.08 4.12
CA ALA A 100 30.18 -24.69 2.71
C ALA A 100 31.15 -25.51 1.85
N THR A 101 32.37 -25.80 2.34
CA THR A 101 33.36 -26.56 1.57
C THR A 101 33.03 -28.05 1.52
N GLY A 102 32.50 -28.60 2.61
CA GLY A 102 32.24 -30.03 2.75
C GLY A 102 30.86 -30.48 2.28
N ASN A 103 29.92 -29.56 2.10
CA ASN A 103 28.59 -29.85 1.57
C ASN A 103 28.53 -29.49 0.06
N PRO A 104 28.48 -30.48 -0.84
CA PRO A 104 28.43 -30.24 -2.28
C PRO A 104 27.24 -29.39 -2.75
N VAL A 105 26.13 -29.42 -2.01
CA VAL A 105 24.91 -28.64 -2.33
C VAL A 105 25.18 -27.13 -2.25
N LEU A 106 26.14 -26.71 -1.43
CA LEU A 106 26.46 -25.30 -1.22
C LEU A 106 27.52 -24.77 -2.19
N ARG A 107 28.12 -25.62 -3.03
CA ARG A 107 29.20 -25.20 -3.94
C ARG A 107 28.70 -24.21 -4.98
N GLY A 108 29.35 -23.05 -5.05
CA GLY A 108 28.97 -21.95 -5.96
C GLY A 108 27.75 -21.15 -5.51
N SER A 109 27.17 -21.47 -4.34
CA SER A 109 26.08 -20.68 -3.77
C SER A 109 26.61 -19.43 -3.06
N SER A 110 25.77 -18.39 -2.97
CA SER A 110 26.08 -17.23 -2.12
C SER A 110 25.99 -17.65 -0.64
N LEU A 111 27.13 -17.64 0.05
CA LEU A 111 27.27 -18.01 1.45
C LEU A 111 26.85 -16.89 2.42
N MET A 112 26.28 -15.77 1.93
CA MET A 112 26.06 -14.53 2.69
C MET A 112 25.03 -14.63 3.83
N PHE A 113 24.56 -15.84 4.15
CA PHE A 113 23.71 -16.15 5.31
C PHE A 113 24.11 -17.46 6.01
N LEU A 114 25.31 -17.97 5.71
CA LEU A 114 26.08 -18.84 6.59
C LEU A 114 27.08 -17.99 7.37
#